data_AF-A0A8T8I391-F1
#
_entry.id   AF-A0A8T8I391-F1
#
_cell.length_a   1.000
_cell.length_b   1.000
_cell.length_c   1.000
_cell.angle_alpha   90.00
_cell.angle_beta   90.00
_cell.angle_gamma   90.00
#
_symmetry.space_group_name_H-M   'P 1'
#
loop_
_entity.id
_entity.type
_entity.pdbx_description
1 polymer ?
#
loop_
_entity_poly.entity_id
_entity_poly.type
_entity_poly.pdbx_seq_one_letter_code
_entity_poly.pdbx_strand_id
1 'polypeptide(L)'
;MILPRAAVSLRPVRRATCQPRAVSRKTQRSQRRRPIAVVRRPTGALLTPAQRRAVDRCRGLPQVVDPLEAELTVSSAVSDVVADEAFWAGVIEHAVSLPSHRNDRLLRVLAAALTGRPREWAARAVPALGPVLTTGGAWICDRSLDAGYLALLCTYRFAEEHAMVFLIDELTGGVVRKAFVTRDVEVTRLRLAEQGPLTRMGAEAAHWLLAKSYDRLDRTPDFRVDEDVRQTRLLADRRIALAFG
;
A
#
# COMPACT_ATOMS: atom_id res chain seq x y z
N MET A 1 13.73 24.70 42.97
CA MET A 1 13.77 23.35 43.56
C MET A 1 12.47 23.15 44.32
N ILE A 2 11.64 22.18 43.89
CA ILE A 2 10.61 21.44 44.67
C ILE A 2 9.38 22.23 45.20
N LEU A 3 8.19 21.85 44.70
CA LEU A 3 6.84 22.06 45.28
C LEU A 3 6.63 21.16 46.53
N PRO A 4 5.74 21.50 47.50
CA PRO A 4 4.39 20.87 47.54
C PRO A 4 3.31 21.81 48.14
N ARG A 5 1.98 21.73 47.88
CA ARG A 5 0.92 20.69 47.88
C ARG A 5 0.23 20.44 49.26
N ALA A 6 -1.11 20.45 49.19
CA ALA A 6 -2.13 19.95 50.14
C ALA A 6 -2.52 20.91 51.30
N ALA A 7 -3.74 20.93 51.85
CA ALA A 7 -4.79 19.91 51.95
C ALA A 7 -6.14 20.56 52.38
N VAL A 8 -7.28 19.94 52.00
CA VAL A 8 -8.42 19.50 52.86
C VAL A 8 -9.06 20.51 53.86
N SER A 9 -10.36 20.55 54.23
CA SER A 9 -11.70 20.20 53.74
C SER A 9 -12.69 20.51 54.91
N LEU A 10 -14.00 20.44 54.63
CA LEU A 10 -15.12 20.07 55.53
C LEU A 10 -15.94 21.15 56.29
N ARG A 11 -17.17 21.29 55.77
CA ARG A 11 -18.48 21.25 56.46
C ARG A 11 -19.03 22.54 57.10
N PRO A 12 -20.34 22.59 57.41
CA PRO A 12 -21.51 22.24 56.58
C PRO A 12 -22.62 23.32 56.66
N VAL A 13 -23.49 23.47 55.66
CA VAL A 13 -24.72 24.28 55.83
C VAL A 13 -25.95 23.43 55.54
N ARG A 14 -26.89 23.56 56.48
CA ARG A 14 -28.03 22.71 56.80
C ARG A 14 -29.07 22.64 55.68
N ARG A 15 -29.70 21.47 55.58
CA ARG A 15 -30.92 21.21 54.82
C ARG A 15 -32.05 22.11 55.33
N ALA A 16 -32.66 22.90 54.45
CA ALA A 16 -33.98 23.48 54.64
C ALA A 16 -35.00 22.62 53.90
N THR A 17 -36.02 22.21 54.64
CA THR A 17 -37.14 21.36 54.26
C THR A 17 -38.13 22.07 53.32
N CYS A 18 -38.58 21.33 52.31
CA CYS A 18 -39.63 21.72 51.38
C CYS A 18 -40.95 22.05 52.08
N GLN A 19 -41.64 23.08 51.59
CA GLN A 19 -43.10 23.05 51.50
C GLN A 19 -43.56 23.47 50.10
N PRO A 20 -44.61 22.81 49.55
CA PRO A 20 -45.01 22.95 48.16
C PRO A 20 -46.03 24.08 48.01
N ARG A 21 -45.91 24.89 46.95
CA ARG A 21 -47.00 25.75 46.51
C ARG A 21 -47.25 25.61 45.01
N ALA A 22 -48.47 25.14 44.75
CA ALA A 22 -49.37 25.45 43.65
C ALA A 22 -48.84 25.41 42.20
N VAL A 23 -49.39 24.44 41.48
CA VAL A 23 -49.30 24.19 40.05
C VAL A 23 -49.73 25.43 39.24
N SER A 24 -48.89 25.89 38.33
CA SER A 24 -49.33 26.67 37.17
C SER A 24 -49.04 25.87 35.91
N ARG A 25 -50.09 25.24 35.36
CA ARG A 25 -50.09 24.64 34.03
C ARG A 25 -49.95 25.75 32.99
N LYS A 26 -48.71 26.12 32.66
CA LYS A 26 -48.40 26.90 31.46
C LYS A 26 -47.54 26.07 30.52
N THR A 27 -48.19 25.58 29.47
CA THR A 27 -47.62 25.36 28.13
C THR A 27 -46.32 24.54 28.06
N GLN A 28 -46.42 23.23 28.29
CA GLN A 28 -45.51 22.28 27.64
C GLN A 28 -45.89 22.20 26.16
N ARG A 29 -45.31 23.09 25.34
CA ARG A 29 -45.18 22.82 23.90
C ARG A 29 -44.39 21.53 23.78
N SER A 30 -45.03 20.48 23.29
CA SER A 30 -44.37 19.26 22.87
C SER A 30 -43.25 19.65 21.89
N GLN A 31 -42.01 19.58 22.36
CA GLN A 31 -40.85 19.65 21.49
C GLN A 31 -40.96 18.44 20.57
N ARG A 32 -41.55 18.65 19.38
CA ARG A 32 -41.41 17.76 18.24
C ARG A 32 -39.91 17.59 18.03
N ARG A 33 -39.35 16.49 18.55
CA ARG A 33 -38.03 16.01 18.20
C ARG A 33 -38.02 15.93 16.68
N ARG A 34 -37.30 16.85 16.04
CA ARG A 34 -37.05 16.77 14.59
C ARG A 34 -36.46 15.38 14.36
N PRO A 35 -37.01 14.58 13.43
CA PRO A 35 -36.39 13.29 13.12
C PRO A 35 -34.94 13.59 12.73
N ILE A 36 -34.00 12.95 13.43
CA ILE A 36 -32.61 12.93 13.01
C ILE A 36 -32.67 12.31 11.62
N ALA A 37 -32.45 13.11 10.58
CA ALA A 37 -32.25 12.59 9.25
C ALA A 37 -31.01 11.71 9.34
N VAL A 38 -31.23 10.39 9.43
CA VAL A 38 -30.17 9.41 9.22
C VAL A 38 -29.82 9.56 7.75
N VAL A 39 -28.89 10.47 7.46
CA VAL A 39 -28.27 10.58 6.16
C VAL A 39 -27.65 9.22 5.92
N ARG A 40 -28.33 8.39 5.12
CA ARG A 40 -27.76 7.14 4.65
C ARG A 40 -26.46 7.55 3.97
N ARG A 41 -25.33 7.16 4.57
CA ARG A 41 -24.03 7.37 3.94
C ARG A 41 -24.13 6.79 2.54
N PRO A 42 -23.62 7.49 1.51
CA PRO A 42 -23.59 6.92 0.18
C PRO A 42 -22.94 5.55 0.29
N THR A 43 -23.70 4.53 -0.06
CA THR A 43 -23.20 3.16 -0.17
C THR A 43 -22.55 3.14 -1.54
N GLY A 44 -21.24 3.31 -1.57
CA GLY A 44 -20.48 3.16 -2.81
C GLY A 44 -20.71 1.80 -3.45
N ALA A 45 -20.13 1.59 -4.63
CA ALA A 45 -20.19 0.29 -5.30
C ALA A 45 -19.84 -0.85 -4.32
N LEU A 46 -20.58 -1.95 -4.43
CA LEU A 46 -20.47 -3.06 -3.49
C LEU A 46 -19.11 -3.75 -3.66
N LEU A 47 -18.27 -3.64 -2.63
CA LEU A 47 -17.00 -4.36 -2.58
C LEU A 47 -17.21 -5.80 -2.11
N THR A 48 -16.56 -6.73 -2.79
CA THR A 48 -16.33 -8.09 -2.28
C THR A 48 -15.54 -8.05 -0.97
N PRO A 49 -15.57 -9.11 -0.15
CA PRO A 49 -14.79 -9.17 1.08
C PRO A 49 -13.29 -8.97 0.87
N ALA A 50 -12.73 -9.48 -0.23
CA ALA A 50 -11.32 -9.33 -0.59
C ALA A 50 -10.97 -7.87 -0.92
N GLN A 51 -11.75 -7.22 -1.79
CA GLN A 51 -11.53 -5.81 -2.15
C GLN A 51 -11.68 -4.90 -0.93
N ARG A 52 -12.67 -5.16 -0.06
CA ARG A 52 -12.87 -4.39 1.17
C ARG A 52 -11.65 -4.49 2.09
N ARG A 53 -11.11 -5.69 2.30
CA ARG A 53 -9.89 -5.88 3.11
C ARG A 53 -8.71 -5.10 2.54
N ALA A 54 -8.50 -5.15 1.22
CA ALA A 54 -7.42 -4.39 0.57
C ALA A 54 -7.59 -2.88 0.77
N VAL A 55 -8.79 -2.34 0.51
CA VAL A 55 -9.10 -0.92 0.74
C VAL A 55 -8.87 -0.54 2.20
N ASP A 56 -9.27 -1.38 3.16
CA ASP A 56 -9.10 -1.15 4.59
C ASP A 56 -7.64 -1.17 5.05
N ARG A 57 -6.80 -2.04 4.49
CA ARG A 57 -5.35 -2.01 4.73
C ARG A 57 -4.71 -0.71 4.21
N CYS A 58 -5.25 -0.16 3.12
CA CYS A 58 -4.84 1.13 2.55
C CYS A 58 -5.37 2.38 3.30
N ARG A 59 -5.95 2.24 4.50
CA ARG A 59 -6.51 3.40 5.26
C ARG A 59 -5.49 4.48 5.62
N GLY A 60 -4.21 4.12 5.73
CA GLY A 60 -3.10 5.01 6.09
C GLY A 60 -2.47 5.74 4.90
N LEU A 61 -2.90 5.46 3.66
CA LEU A 61 -2.33 6.09 2.46
C LEU A 61 -2.36 7.63 2.47
N PRO A 62 -3.39 8.32 3.00
CA PRO A 62 -3.42 9.78 3.06
C PRO A 62 -2.24 10.43 3.79
N GLN A 63 -1.64 9.71 4.74
CA GLN A 63 -0.53 10.18 5.55
C GLN A 63 0.84 9.84 4.92
N VAL A 64 0.87 8.93 3.94
CA VAL A 64 2.09 8.50 3.28
C VAL A 64 2.46 9.52 2.21
N VAL A 65 3.52 10.29 2.45
CA VAL A 65 4.02 11.30 1.50
C VAL A 65 4.88 10.66 0.41
N ASP A 66 5.73 9.70 0.80
CA ASP A 66 6.68 9.06 -0.10
C ASP A 66 5.99 8.16 -1.14
N PRO A 67 6.25 8.35 -2.44
CA PRO A 67 5.68 7.50 -3.50
C PRO A 67 6.04 6.02 -3.36
N LEU A 68 7.27 5.69 -2.95
CA LEU A 68 7.69 4.31 -2.79
C LEU A 68 6.94 3.62 -1.65
N GLU A 69 6.87 4.25 -0.48
CA GLU A 69 6.06 3.74 0.63
C GLU A 69 4.58 3.59 0.27
N ALA A 70 4.03 4.50 -0.55
CA ALA A 70 2.63 4.42 -0.99
C ALA A 70 2.40 3.19 -1.88
N GLU A 71 3.32 2.89 -2.79
CA GLU A 71 3.28 1.69 -3.62
C GLU A 71 3.44 0.42 -2.80
N LEU A 72 4.39 0.38 -1.87
CA LEU A 72 4.58 -0.76 -0.96
C LEU A 72 3.34 -1.01 -0.11
N THR A 73 2.68 0.06 0.35
CA THR A 73 1.42 -0.04 1.10
C THR A 73 0.32 -0.70 0.26
N VAL A 74 0.16 -0.30 -1.00
CA VAL A 74 -0.87 -0.91 -1.88
C VAL A 74 -0.49 -2.34 -2.25
N SER A 75 0.78 -2.59 -2.56
CA SER A 75 1.28 -3.92 -2.95
C SER A 75 1.16 -4.94 -1.81
N SER A 76 1.56 -4.57 -0.60
CA SER A 76 1.35 -5.40 0.59
C SER A 76 -0.12 -5.58 0.95
N ALA A 77 -0.98 -4.58 0.69
CA ALA A 77 -2.41 -4.69 0.95
C ALA A 77 -3.11 -5.78 0.12
N VAL A 78 -2.51 -6.18 -1.01
CA VAL A 78 -3.03 -7.22 -1.91
C VAL A 78 -2.17 -8.48 -1.99
N SER A 79 -1.17 -8.66 -1.10
CA SER A 79 -0.24 -9.79 -1.18
C SER A 79 -0.89 -11.17 -1.02
N ASP A 80 -2.06 -11.22 -0.39
CA ASP A 80 -2.83 -12.43 -0.09
C ASP A 80 -4.03 -12.65 -1.04
N VAL A 81 -4.17 -11.85 -2.10
CA VAL A 81 -5.30 -11.94 -3.04
C VAL A 81 -4.83 -11.99 -4.50
N VAL A 82 -5.58 -12.69 -5.33
CA VAL A 82 -5.41 -12.62 -6.79
C VAL A 82 -6.08 -11.34 -7.27
N ALA A 83 -5.27 -10.32 -7.55
CA ALA A 83 -5.74 -9.00 -7.94
C ALA A 83 -5.85 -8.89 -9.47
N ASP A 84 -6.85 -9.55 -10.05
CA ASP A 84 -7.16 -9.53 -11.49
C ASP A 84 -7.85 -8.23 -11.94
N GLU A 85 -8.18 -8.13 -13.24
CA GLU A 85 -8.89 -6.96 -13.79
C GLU A 85 -10.23 -6.70 -13.08
N ALA A 86 -10.98 -7.76 -12.74
CA ALA A 86 -12.28 -7.62 -12.07
C ALA A 86 -12.13 -7.11 -10.63
N PHE A 87 -11.09 -7.58 -9.92
CA PHE A 87 -10.72 -7.08 -8.61
C PHE A 87 -10.46 -5.58 -8.65
N TRP A 88 -9.60 -5.12 -9.57
CA TRP A 88 -9.25 -3.70 -9.68
C TRP A 88 -10.42 -2.83 -10.16
N ALA A 89 -11.23 -3.33 -11.10
CA ALA A 89 -12.42 -2.62 -11.56
C ALA A 89 -13.34 -2.27 -10.39
N GLY A 90 -13.65 -3.23 -9.50
CA GLY A 90 -14.51 -2.97 -8.35
C GLY A 90 -13.88 -2.03 -7.31
N VAL A 91 -12.57 -2.10 -7.08
CA VAL A 91 -11.86 -1.15 -6.19
C VAL A 91 -11.93 0.27 -6.73
N ILE A 92 -11.67 0.45 -8.03
CA ILE A 92 -11.67 1.75 -8.71
C ILE A 92 -13.09 2.32 -8.74
N GLU A 93 -14.08 1.52 -9.14
CA GLU A 93 -15.50 1.93 -9.18
C GLU A 93 -15.98 2.37 -7.80
N HIS A 94 -15.64 1.61 -6.75
CA HIS A 94 -15.96 1.99 -5.38
C HIS A 94 -15.33 3.34 -4.99
N ALA A 95 -14.03 3.51 -5.26
CA ALA A 95 -13.31 4.73 -4.91
C ALA A 95 -13.86 5.96 -5.66
N VAL A 96 -14.24 5.81 -6.93
CA VAL A 96 -14.89 6.87 -7.73
C VAL A 96 -16.29 7.19 -7.20
N SER A 97 -17.06 6.17 -6.82
CA SER A 97 -18.43 6.34 -6.29
C SER A 97 -18.49 7.05 -4.94
N LEU A 98 -17.38 7.09 -4.19
CA LEU A 98 -17.27 7.72 -2.87
C LEU A 98 -16.09 8.69 -2.80
N PRO A 99 -16.20 9.88 -3.39
CA PRO A 99 -15.13 10.87 -3.35
C PRO A 99 -14.77 11.21 -1.90
N SER A 100 -13.52 10.96 -1.53
CA SER A 100 -12.94 11.32 -0.24
C SER A 100 -11.44 11.49 -0.42
N HIS A 101 -10.78 12.24 0.47
CA HIS A 101 -9.32 12.38 0.42
C HIS A 101 -8.58 11.03 0.44
N ARG A 102 -9.16 10.03 1.12
CA ARG A 102 -8.64 8.65 1.12
C ARG A 102 -8.77 7.98 -0.23
N ASN A 103 -9.94 8.04 -0.84
CA ASN A 103 -10.19 7.38 -2.11
C ASN A 103 -9.48 8.09 -3.27
N ASP A 104 -9.38 9.41 -3.23
CA ASP A 104 -8.55 10.18 -4.16
C ASP A 104 -7.09 9.74 -4.05
N ARG A 105 -6.52 9.69 -2.83
CA ARG A 105 -5.14 9.21 -2.63
C ARG A 105 -4.94 7.79 -3.16
N LEU A 106 -5.86 6.87 -2.84
CA LEU A 106 -5.80 5.50 -3.35
C LEU A 106 -5.81 5.48 -4.88
N LEU A 107 -6.77 6.14 -5.52
CA LEU A 107 -6.87 6.19 -6.98
C LEU A 107 -5.61 6.76 -7.64
N ARG A 108 -4.99 7.80 -7.05
CA ARG A 108 -3.75 8.37 -7.58
C ARG A 108 -2.59 7.38 -7.49
N VAL A 109 -2.49 6.63 -6.40
CA VAL A 109 -1.49 5.55 -6.27
C VAL A 109 -1.76 4.46 -7.29
N LEU A 110 -3.02 4.03 -7.47
CA LEU A 110 -3.39 3.01 -8.45
C LEU A 110 -3.07 3.44 -9.89
N ALA A 111 -3.35 4.71 -10.23
CA ALA A 111 -3.03 5.27 -11.54
C ALA A 111 -1.51 5.31 -11.82
N ALA A 112 -0.69 5.36 -10.78
CA ALA A 112 0.76 5.26 -10.89
C ALA A 112 1.23 3.80 -10.91
N ALA A 113 0.73 2.97 -10.00
CA ALA A 113 1.24 1.63 -9.67
C ALA A 113 0.75 0.52 -10.59
N LEU A 114 -0.49 0.58 -11.06
CA LEU A 114 -1.06 -0.49 -11.89
C LEU A 114 -0.50 -0.44 -13.32
N THR A 115 -0.65 -1.56 -14.03
CA THR A 115 -0.32 -1.72 -15.44
C THR A 115 -1.58 -2.10 -16.25
N GLY A 116 -1.51 -2.03 -17.58
CA GLY A 116 -2.62 -2.42 -18.46
C GLY A 116 -3.90 -1.59 -18.26
N ARG A 117 -5.07 -2.20 -18.49
CA ARG A 117 -6.38 -1.53 -18.41
C ARG A 117 -6.71 -0.97 -17.01
N PRO A 118 -6.42 -1.65 -15.89
CA PRO A 118 -6.65 -1.08 -14.56
C PRO A 118 -5.98 0.28 -14.33
N ARG A 119 -4.76 0.45 -14.87
CA ARG A 119 -4.06 1.74 -14.85
C ARG A 119 -4.85 2.82 -15.57
N GLU A 120 -5.34 2.52 -16.78
CA GLU A 120 -6.11 3.47 -17.57
C GLU A 120 -7.40 3.88 -16.88
N TRP A 121 -8.12 2.95 -16.25
CA TRP A 121 -9.35 3.25 -15.51
C TRP A 121 -9.08 4.20 -14.35
N ALA A 122 -8.02 3.94 -13.57
CA ALA A 122 -7.62 4.83 -12.48
C ALA A 122 -7.16 6.21 -12.99
N ALA A 123 -6.36 6.24 -14.07
CA ALA A 123 -5.83 7.46 -14.66
C ALA A 123 -6.91 8.35 -15.30
N ARG A 124 -8.02 7.77 -15.77
CA ARG A 124 -9.20 8.54 -16.23
C ARG A 124 -9.93 9.23 -15.09
N ALA A 125 -9.88 8.67 -13.88
CA ALA A 125 -10.54 9.24 -12.71
C ALA A 125 -9.70 10.36 -12.08
N VAL A 126 -8.39 10.15 -11.94
CA VAL A 126 -7.46 11.09 -11.29
C VAL A 126 -6.06 11.02 -11.92
N PRO A 127 -5.27 12.11 -11.89
CA PRO A 127 -3.87 12.06 -12.30
C PRO A 127 -3.05 11.17 -11.37
N ALA A 128 -2.03 10.48 -11.91
CA ALA A 128 -1.15 9.61 -11.15
C ALA A 128 -0.41 10.34 -10.02
N LEU A 129 -0.12 9.61 -8.94
CA LEU A 129 0.63 10.13 -7.80
C LEU A 129 2.13 10.20 -8.09
N GLY A 130 2.75 11.32 -7.71
CA GLY A 130 4.20 11.42 -7.52
C GLY A 130 4.97 11.73 -8.82
N PRO A 131 6.30 11.88 -8.71
CA PRO A 131 7.16 12.05 -9.87
C PRO A 131 7.16 10.79 -10.73
N VAL A 132 7.55 10.96 -12.00
CA VAL A 132 7.72 9.84 -12.92
C VAL A 132 8.84 8.94 -12.40
N LEU A 133 8.57 7.62 -12.36
CA LEU A 133 9.57 6.62 -12.03
C LEU A 133 10.55 6.49 -13.19
N THR A 134 11.85 6.40 -12.94
CA THR A 134 12.86 6.15 -13.97
C THR A 134 13.77 4.99 -13.58
N THR A 135 14.28 4.25 -14.58
CA THR A 135 15.31 3.23 -14.36
C THR A 135 16.67 3.86 -14.05
N GLY A 136 17.44 3.19 -13.21
CA GLY A 136 18.85 3.47 -12.96
C GLY A 136 19.77 2.39 -13.53
N GLY A 137 20.78 1.99 -12.76
CA GLY A 137 21.65 0.86 -13.05
C GLY A 137 21.03 -0.50 -12.69
N ALA A 138 21.52 -1.55 -13.36
CA ALA A 138 21.21 -2.94 -13.06
C ALA A 138 22.49 -3.78 -13.00
N TRP A 139 22.51 -4.76 -12.09
CA TRP A 139 23.63 -5.65 -11.87
C TRP A 139 23.14 -7.07 -11.59
N ILE A 140 23.96 -8.04 -12.00
CA ILE A 140 23.74 -9.45 -11.77
C ILE A 140 24.91 -10.02 -10.97
N CYS A 141 24.59 -10.78 -9.93
CA CYS A 141 25.52 -11.67 -9.25
C CYS A 141 25.11 -13.10 -9.61
N ASP A 142 25.89 -13.73 -10.49
CA ASP A 142 25.62 -15.10 -10.93
C ASP A 142 26.32 -16.09 -9.99
N ARG A 143 25.51 -16.86 -9.27
CA ARG A 143 25.94 -17.98 -8.41
C ARG A 143 25.23 -19.26 -8.84
N SER A 144 24.78 -19.35 -10.09
CA SER A 144 23.93 -20.43 -10.57
C SER A 144 24.66 -21.78 -10.52
N LEU A 145 25.96 -21.79 -10.83
CA LEU A 145 26.78 -23.00 -10.77
C LEU A 145 27.15 -23.41 -9.33
N ASP A 146 27.42 -22.44 -8.46
CA ASP A 146 27.92 -22.72 -7.11
C ASP A 146 26.82 -22.94 -6.07
N ALA A 147 25.71 -22.20 -6.20
CA ALA A 147 24.66 -22.12 -5.20
C ALA A 147 23.25 -22.18 -5.80
N GLY A 148 23.13 -22.32 -7.12
CA GLY A 148 21.83 -22.52 -7.77
C GLY A 148 20.96 -21.28 -7.89
N TYR A 149 21.50 -20.09 -7.65
CA TYR A 149 20.75 -18.84 -7.73
C TYR A 149 21.46 -17.74 -8.51
N LEU A 150 20.66 -16.82 -9.01
CA LEU A 150 21.06 -15.59 -9.65
C LEU A 150 20.44 -14.44 -8.86
N ALA A 151 21.26 -13.49 -8.39
CA ALA A 151 20.75 -12.30 -7.74
C ALA A 151 20.79 -11.11 -8.70
N LEU A 152 19.63 -10.50 -8.93
CA LEU A 152 19.44 -9.34 -9.78
C LEU A 152 19.18 -8.10 -8.92
N LEU A 153 19.98 -7.06 -9.07
CA LEU A 153 19.80 -5.77 -8.43
C LEU A 153 19.44 -4.74 -9.50
N CYS A 154 18.29 -4.09 -9.36
CA CYS A 154 17.86 -2.98 -10.21
C CYS A 154 17.62 -1.75 -9.37
N THR A 155 18.11 -0.60 -9.83
CA THR A 155 17.87 0.70 -9.18
C THR A 155 16.83 1.50 -9.93
N TYR A 156 16.08 2.29 -9.18
CA TYR A 156 14.99 3.12 -9.68
C TYR A 156 14.94 4.43 -8.92
N ARG A 157 14.36 5.46 -9.54
CA ARG A 157 14.29 6.80 -8.96
C ARG A 157 12.92 7.40 -9.12
N PHE A 158 12.41 7.95 -8.02
CA PHE A 158 11.30 8.91 -8.00
C PHE A 158 11.89 10.31 -7.89
N ALA A 159 12.08 10.76 -6.65
CA ALA A 159 12.99 11.86 -6.28
C ALA A 159 14.28 11.27 -5.70
N GLU A 160 14.14 10.31 -4.79
CA GLU A 160 15.23 9.53 -4.22
C GLU A 160 15.42 8.20 -4.96
N GLU A 161 16.65 7.70 -4.92
CA GLU A 161 17.00 6.40 -5.50
C GLU A 161 16.71 5.26 -4.52
N HIS A 162 16.24 4.14 -5.05
CA HIS A 162 16.03 2.90 -4.32
C HIS A 162 16.44 1.72 -5.19
N ALA A 163 16.79 0.61 -4.55
CA ALA A 163 17.09 -0.65 -5.20
C ALA A 163 15.97 -1.66 -4.91
N MET A 164 15.64 -2.46 -5.94
CA MET A 164 14.96 -3.73 -5.76
C MET A 164 15.96 -4.84 -6.04
N VAL A 165 16.01 -5.82 -5.15
CA VAL A 165 16.84 -7.01 -5.28
C VAL A 165 15.94 -8.21 -5.43
N PHE A 166 16.23 -9.05 -6.42
CA PHE A 166 15.49 -10.27 -6.73
C PHE A 166 16.46 -11.45 -6.67
N LEU A 167 16.07 -12.49 -5.94
CA LEU A 167 16.78 -13.76 -5.92
C LEU A 167 16.02 -14.74 -6.81
N ILE A 168 16.64 -15.11 -7.93
CA ILE A 168 16.10 -16.01 -8.93
C ILE A 168 16.72 -17.38 -8.69
N ASP A 169 15.87 -18.38 -8.46
CA ASP A 169 16.27 -19.77 -8.21
C ASP A 169 16.37 -20.51 -9.55
N GLU A 170 17.60 -20.70 -10.04
CA GLU A 170 17.86 -21.33 -11.34
C GLU A 170 17.69 -22.86 -11.28
N LEU A 171 17.92 -23.48 -10.12
CA LEU A 171 17.67 -24.92 -9.93
C LEU A 171 16.20 -25.27 -10.09
N THR A 172 15.33 -24.31 -9.77
CA THR A 172 13.88 -24.50 -9.86
C THR A 172 13.27 -23.84 -11.10
N GLY A 173 14.05 -23.75 -12.17
CA GLY A 173 13.59 -23.26 -13.47
C GLY A 173 13.64 -21.75 -13.63
N GLY A 174 14.35 -21.04 -12.75
CA GLY A 174 14.60 -19.59 -12.84
C GLY A 174 13.42 -18.74 -12.41
N VAL A 175 12.83 -19.07 -11.25
CA VAL A 175 11.70 -18.37 -10.63
C VAL A 175 12.16 -17.40 -9.54
N VAL A 176 11.45 -16.28 -9.35
CA VAL A 176 11.77 -15.33 -8.27
C VAL A 176 11.35 -15.95 -6.93
N ARG A 177 12.33 -16.20 -6.07
CA ARG A 177 12.13 -16.83 -4.75
C ARG A 177 12.10 -15.83 -3.61
N LYS A 178 12.91 -14.77 -3.70
CA LYS A 178 12.93 -13.64 -2.76
C LYS A 178 12.98 -12.34 -3.52
N ALA A 179 12.34 -11.31 -2.99
CA ALA A 179 12.42 -9.96 -3.52
C ALA A 179 12.32 -8.97 -2.37
N PHE A 180 13.15 -7.94 -2.33
CA PHE A 180 13.01 -6.87 -1.33
C PHE A 180 13.40 -5.52 -1.92
N VAL A 181 12.97 -4.47 -1.23
CA VAL A 181 13.23 -3.08 -1.61
C VAL A 181 14.05 -2.39 -0.53
N THR A 182 15.00 -1.55 -0.93
CA THR A 182 15.87 -0.82 -0.01
C THR A 182 16.27 0.53 -0.58
N ARG A 183 16.48 1.52 0.30
CA ARG A 183 17.06 2.83 -0.06
C ARG A 183 18.58 2.84 0.07
N ASP A 184 19.16 1.86 0.77
CA ASP A 184 20.60 1.75 0.95
C ASP A 184 21.25 1.06 -0.26
N VAL A 185 21.19 1.73 -1.42
CA VAL A 185 21.62 1.19 -2.72
C VAL A 185 23.08 0.76 -2.69
N GLU A 186 23.98 1.65 -2.27
CA GLU A 186 25.42 1.37 -2.25
C GLU A 186 25.79 0.27 -1.26
N VAL A 187 25.18 0.26 -0.07
CA VAL A 187 25.40 -0.82 0.92
C VAL A 187 24.94 -2.15 0.35
N THR A 188 23.79 -2.17 -0.33
CA THR A 188 23.24 -3.39 -0.91
C THR A 188 24.10 -3.88 -2.06
N ARG A 189 24.60 -2.98 -2.91
CA ARG A 189 25.53 -3.29 -3.99
C ARG A 189 26.84 -3.86 -3.46
N LEU A 190 27.42 -3.26 -2.41
CA LEU A 190 28.64 -3.76 -1.78
C LEU A 190 28.44 -5.15 -1.16
N ARG A 191 27.35 -5.35 -0.40
CA ARG A 191 27.02 -6.67 0.18
C ARG A 191 26.78 -7.74 -0.88
N LEU A 192 26.20 -7.36 -2.02
CA LEU A 192 25.98 -8.31 -3.10
C LEU A 192 27.30 -8.68 -3.81
N ALA A 193 28.25 -7.73 -3.90
CA ALA A 193 29.60 -7.96 -4.40
C ALA A 193 30.42 -8.92 -3.51
N GLU A 194 30.15 -8.94 -2.21
CA GLU A 194 30.77 -9.90 -1.28
C GLU A 194 30.33 -11.35 -1.56
N GLN A 195 29.15 -11.55 -2.18
CA GLN A 195 28.65 -12.88 -2.53
C GLN A 195 29.23 -13.42 -3.83
N GLY A 196 29.75 -12.57 -4.72
CA GLY A 196 30.26 -12.97 -6.03
C GLY A 196 30.48 -11.79 -6.97
N PRO A 197 31.04 -12.05 -8.17
CA PRO A 197 31.32 -10.99 -9.14
C PRO A 197 30.03 -10.32 -9.60
N LEU A 198 29.95 -9.00 -9.38
CA LEU A 198 28.86 -8.18 -9.91
C LEU A 198 29.16 -7.74 -11.34
N THR A 199 28.35 -8.23 -12.27
CA THR A 199 28.40 -7.81 -13.66
C THR A 199 27.31 -6.77 -13.90
N ARG A 200 27.67 -5.65 -14.54
CA ARG A 200 26.68 -4.65 -14.94
C ARG A 200 25.85 -5.20 -16.10
N MET A 201 24.54 -5.01 -16.04
CA MET A 201 23.60 -5.41 -17.08
C MET A 201 22.84 -4.19 -17.60
N GLY A 202 22.44 -4.21 -18.87
CA GLY A 202 21.53 -3.21 -19.43
C GLY A 202 20.17 -3.28 -18.74
N ALA A 203 19.52 -2.12 -18.53
CA ALA A 203 18.22 -2.08 -17.88
C ALA A 203 17.19 -2.97 -18.60
N GLU A 204 17.10 -2.90 -19.92
CA GLU A 204 16.19 -3.73 -20.72
C GLU A 204 16.39 -5.24 -20.47
N ALA A 205 17.64 -5.72 -20.54
CA ALA A 205 17.97 -7.12 -20.29
C ALA A 205 17.61 -7.56 -18.87
N ALA A 206 17.83 -6.70 -17.87
CA ALA A 206 17.45 -6.97 -16.49
C ALA A 206 15.93 -7.11 -16.31
N HIS A 207 15.15 -6.22 -16.92
CA HIS A 207 13.68 -6.29 -16.86
C HIS A 207 13.12 -7.46 -17.67
N TRP A 208 13.77 -7.85 -18.78
CA TRP A 208 13.40 -9.05 -19.52
C TRP A 208 13.63 -10.32 -18.69
N LEU A 209 14.77 -10.43 -18.00
CA LEU A 209 15.03 -11.52 -17.07
C LEU A 209 13.97 -11.56 -15.97
N LEU A 210 13.67 -10.40 -15.38
CA LEU A 210 12.66 -10.28 -14.34
C LEU A 210 11.27 -10.71 -14.83
N ALA A 211 10.84 -10.23 -16.00
CA ALA A 211 9.57 -10.58 -16.62
C ALA A 211 9.46 -12.10 -16.87
N LYS A 212 10.52 -12.70 -17.41
CA LYS A 212 10.59 -14.15 -17.64
C LYS A 212 10.49 -14.95 -16.34
N SER A 213 11.17 -14.51 -15.29
CA SER A 213 11.14 -15.18 -13.98
C SER A 213 9.78 -15.07 -13.29
N TYR A 214 9.07 -13.96 -13.44
CA TYR A 214 7.70 -13.82 -12.95
C TYR A 214 6.67 -14.58 -13.78
N ASP A 215 6.79 -14.62 -15.12
CA ASP A 215 5.92 -15.47 -15.98
C ASP A 215 6.03 -16.95 -15.59
N ARG A 216 7.25 -17.44 -15.29
CA ARG A 216 7.45 -18.81 -14.79
C ARG A 216 6.81 -19.04 -13.43
N LEU A 217 6.88 -18.05 -12.54
CA LEU A 217 6.23 -18.10 -11.23
C LEU A 217 4.70 -18.18 -11.40
N ASP A 218 4.12 -17.37 -12.28
CA ASP A 218 2.68 -17.33 -12.51
C ASP A 218 2.13 -18.63 -13.10
N ARG A 219 2.94 -19.34 -13.90
CA ARG A 219 2.61 -20.67 -14.43
C ARG A 219 2.75 -21.80 -13.41
N THR A 220 3.35 -21.53 -12.25
CA THR A 220 3.65 -22.54 -11.22
C THR A 220 3.04 -22.13 -9.87
N PRO A 221 1.71 -22.15 -9.72
CA PRO A 221 1.02 -21.61 -8.54
C PRO A 221 1.32 -22.37 -7.24
N ASP A 222 1.72 -23.64 -7.34
CA ASP A 222 2.12 -24.45 -6.17
C ASP A 222 3.52 -24.12 -5.65
N PHE A 223 4.24 -23.21 -6.33
CA PHE A 223 5.60 -22.85 -5.95
C PHE A 223 5.63 -21.99 -4.68
N ARG A 224 6.36 -22.46 -3.67
CA ARG A 224 6.49 -21.74 -2.40
C ARG A 224 7.50 -20.60 -2.54
N VAL A 225 6.99 -19.39 -2.75
CA VAL A 225 7.76 -18.15 -2.69
C VAL A 225 7.73 -17.51 -1.30
N ASP A 226 8.74 -16.69 -1.03
CA ASP A 226 8.79 -15.86 0.19
C ASP A 226 7.66 -14.82 0.19
N GLU A 227 7.25 -14.38 1.38
CA GLU A 227 6.16 -13.41 1.53
C GLU A 227 6.54 -12.08 0.87
N ASP A 228 7.81 -11.69 0.93
CA ASP A 228 8.29 -10.44 0.34
C ASP A 228 8.08 -10.39 -1.19
N VAL A 229 8.12 -11.54 -1.88
CA VAL A 229 7.81 -11.63 -3.33
C VAL A 229 6.36 -11.25 -3.60
N ARG A 230 5.44 -11.69 -2.72
CA ARG A 230 4.02 -11.36 -2.83
C ARG A 230 3.79 -9.89 -2.49
N GLN A 231 4.43 -9.40 -1.43
CA GLN A 231 4.31 -8.01 -0.97
C GLN A 231 4.88 -7.00 -1.96
N THR A 232 5.87 -7.38 -2.78
CA THR A 232 6.49 -6.49 -3.76
C THR A 232 5.97 -6.72 -5.19
N ARG A 233 4.97 -7.59 -5.38
CA ARG A 233 4.53 -8.01 -6.72
C ARG A 233 4.06 -6.84 -7.60
N LEU A 234 3.19 -5.96 -7.09
CA LEU A 234 2.73 -4.81 -7.88
C LEU A 234 3.88 -3.87 -8.25
N LEU A 235 4.88 -3.73 -7.37
CA LEU A 235 6.06 -2.94 -7.69
C LEU A 235 6.77 -3.60 -8.87
N ALA A 236 7.09 -4.89 -8.77
CA ALA A 236 7.79 -5.61 -9.83
C ALA A 236 7.06 -5.50 -11.18
N ASP A 237 5.74 -5.69 -11.22
CA ASP A 237 4.93 -5.56 -12.44
C ASP A 237 5.06 -4.17 -13.07
N ARG A 238 5.02 -3.09 -12.26
CA ARG A 238 5.25 -1.72 -12.74
C ARG A 238 6.65 -1.52 -13.29
N ARG A 239 7.68 -2.06 -12.63
CA ARG A 239 9.08 -1.90 -13.07
C ARG A 239 9.31 -2.65 -14.37
N ILE A 240 8.75 -3.86 -14.50
CA ILE A 240 8.74 -4.62 -15.75
C ILE A 240 8.10 -3.78 -16.87
N ALA A 241 6.88 -3.26 -16.66
CA ALA A 241 6.20 -2.44 -17.66
C ALA A 241 7.01 -1.21 -18.07
N LEU A 242 7.67 -0.55 -17.12
CA LEU A 242 8.47 0.64 -17.37
C LEU A 242 9.62 0.42 -18.38
N ALA A 243 10.15 -0.80 -18.46
CA ALA A 243 11.21 -1.13 -19.42
C ALA A 243 10.70 -1.46 -20.82
N PHE A 244 9.43 -1.80 -20.97
CA PHE A 244 8.82 -2.19 -22.24
C PHE A 244 7.96 -1.07 -22.88
N GLY A 245 7.67 0.01 -22.15
CA GLY A 245 6.89 1.17 -22.62
C GLY A 245 5.40 1.03 -22.38
#